data_AF-A0A0D3DJB2-F1
#
_entry.id   AF-A0A0D3DJB2-F1
#
_cell.length_a   1.000
_cell.length_b   1.000
_cell.length_c   1.000
_cell.angle_alpha   90.00
_cell.angle_beta   90.00
_cell.angle_gamma   90.00
#
_symmetry.space_group_name_H-M   'P 1'
#
loop_
_entity.id
_entity.type
_entity.pdbx_description
1 polymer ?
#
loop_
_entity_poly.entity_id
_entity_poly.type
_entity_poly.pdbx_seq_one_letter_code
_entity_poly.pdbx_strand_id
1 'polypeptide(L)'
;MDNGFSCYDGETEATVDDDYHVGCKTPTREECRIPAYPPCPPQVRRKRSIHFGKKREPPKNGYFQPPDLDLFFSAVAASRRQESCV
;
A
#
# COMPACT_ATOMS: atom_id res chain seq x y z
N MET A 1 -13.35 22.08 66.32
CA MET A 1 -13.65 23.06 65.26
C MET A 1 -13.78 22.29 63.96
N ASP A 2 -14.94 21.66 63.85
CA ASP A 2 -15.66 21.26 62.66
C ASP A 2 -15.75 22.44 61.66
N ASN A 3 -14.89 22.44 60.64
CA ASN A 3 -14.97 23.42 59.55
C ASN A 3 -15.48 22.72 58.28
N GLY A 4 -16.80 22.79 58.15
CA GLY A 4 -17.61 22.83 56.93
C GLY A 4 -17.04 22.19 55.66
N PHE A 5 -17.54 21.01 55.35
CA PHE A 5 -17.63 20.48 53.99
C PHE A 5 -18.53 21.45 53.19
N SER A 6 -17.94 22.43 52.50
CA SER A 6 -18.68 23.26 51.54
C SER A 6 -18.60 22.63 50.16
N CYS A 7 -19.76 22.63 49.53
CA CYS A 7 -20.13 21.85 48.38
C CYS A 7 -19.45 22.41 47.11
N TYR A 8 -18.90 21.51 46.29
CA TYR A 8 -18.47 21.87 44.94
C TYR A 8 -19.71 22.08 44.07
N ASP A 9 -20.27 23.28 44.14
CA ASP A 9 -21.23 23.81 43.18
C ASP A 9 -20.47 24.78 42.27
N GLY A 10 -19.48 24.23 41.57
CA GLY A 10 -18.87 24.87 40.42
C GLY A 10 -19.43 24.15 39.20
N GLU A 11 -20.43 24.74 38.55
CA GLU A 11 -20.83 24.37 37.21
C GLU A 11 -19.59 24.45 36.30
N THR A 12 -18.91 23.33 36.09
CA THR A 12 -17.89 23.25 35.06
C THR A 12 -18.66 23.13 33.75
N GLU A 13 -18.98 24.28 33.14
CA GLU A 13 -19.31 24.30 31.72
C GLU A 13 -18.13 23.64 31.00
N ALA A 14 -18.35 22.41 30.53
CA ALA A 14 -17.40 21.72 29.69
C ALA A 14 -17.41 22.45 28.34
N THR A 15 -16.57 23.48 28.22
CA THR A 15 -16.12 23.94 26.92
C THR A 15 -15.53 22.71 26.24
N VAL A 16 -16.23 22.20 25.23
CA VAL A 16 -15.68 21.18 24.33
C VAL A 16 -14.49 21.85 23.67
N ASP A 17 -13.31 21.63 24.25
CA ASP A 17 -12.04 22.12 23.76
C ASP A 17 -11.85 21.51 22.37
N ASP A 18 -11.96 22.33 21.32
CA ASP A 18 -11.89 21.89 19.92
C ASP A 18 -10.47 21.38 19.54
N ASP A 19 -9.52 21.36 20.49
CA ASP A 19 -8.13 20.92 20.28
C ASP A 19 -7.96 19.39 20.18
N TYR A 20 -9.01 18.58 20.42
CA TYR A 20 -8.92 17.12 20.16
C TYR A 20 -8.80 16.78 18.66
N HIS A 21 -8.87 17.77 17.77
CA HIS A 21 -8.71 17.60 16.32
C HIS A 21 -7.27 17.80 15.83
N VAL A 22 -6.33 18.17 16.71
CA VAL A 22 -4.91 18.23 16.36
C VAL A 22 -4.33 16.81 16.37
N GLY A 23 -4.40 16.15 15.21
CA GLY A 23 -3.75 14.86 15.01
C GLY A 23 -2.25 14.91 15.28
N CYS A 24 -1.64 13.74 15.56
CA CYS A 24 -0.20 13.62 15.78
C CYS A 24 0.60 14.16 14.57
N LYS A 25 1.51 15.10 14.79
CA LYS A 25 2.41 15.67 13.78
C LYS A 25 3.87 15.42 14.15
N THR A 26 4.73 15.33 13.13
CA THR A 26 6.18 15.25 13.34
C THR A 26 6.70 16.54 13.99
N PRO A 27 7.51 16.47 15.07
CA PRO A 27 8.12 17.64 15.68
C PRO A 27 8.94 18.46 14.68
N THR A 28 8.77 19.78 14.71
CA THR A 28 9.44 20.73 13.78
C THR A 28 10.67 21.41 14.39
N ARG A 29 10.90 21.25 15.71
CA ARG A 29 12.07 21.80 16.40
C ARG A 29 13.35 21.16 15.86
N GLU A 30 14.39 21.98 15.63
CA GLU A 30 15.64 21.53 15.00
C GLU A 30 16.33 20.38 15.77
N GLU A 31 16.22 20.35 17.09
CA GLU A 31 16.74 19.28 17.95
C GLU A 31 16.06 17.91 17.76
N CYS A 32 14.83 17.88 17.24
CA CYS A 32 14.05 16.67 16.98
C CYS A 32 13.77 16.42 15.49
N ARG A 33 14.19 17.35 14.62
CA ARG A 33 13.89 17.32 13.19
C ARG A 33 14.73 16.25 12.50
N ILE A 34 14.06 15.39 11.72
CA ILE A 34 14.77 14.40 10.89
C ILE A 34 15.60 15.18 9.83
N PRO A 35 16.92 14.93 9.73
CA PRO A 35 17.74 15.55 8.71
C PRO A 35 17.21 15.30 7.29
N ALA A 36 17.38 16.27 6.40
CA ALA A 36 17.02 16.09 5.00
C ALA A 36 17.82 14.93 4.39
N TYR A 37 17.18 14.17 3.48
CA TYR A 37 17.87 13.11 2.77
C TYR A 37 19.08 13.67 2.01
N PRO A 38 20.24 12.99 2.07
CA PRO A 38 21.37 13.37 1.25
C PRO A 38 21.00 13.25 -0.24
N PRO A 39 21.67 13.99 -1.13
CA PRO A 39 21.47 13.86 -2.56
C PRO A 39 21.70 12.40 -2.99
N CYS A 40 20.86 11.90 -3.91
CA CYS A 40 21.02 10.53 -4.41
C CYS A 40 22.42 10.35 -5.00
N PRO A 41 23.07 9.19 -4.77
CA PRO A 41 24.34 8.91 -5.40
C PRO A 41 24.18 8.94 -6.94
N PRO A 42 25.25 9.27 -7.69
CA PRO A 42 25.20 9.28 -9.14
C PRO A 42 24.79 7.91 -9.68
N GLN A 43 24.07 7.92 -10.80
CA GLN A 43 23.56 6.69 -11.42
C GLN A 43 24.70 5.75 -11.78
N VAL A 44 24.69 4.53 -11.21
CA VAL A 44 25.64 3.48 -11.59
C VAL A 44 25.33 2.96 -12.99
N ARG A 45 26.36 2.77 -13.83
CA ARG A 45 26.19 2.21 -15.17
C ARG A 45 25.73 0.75 -15.06
N ARG A 46 24.64 0.40 -15.74
CA ARG A 46 24.19 -1.00 -15.83
C ARG A 46 25.28 -1.83 -16.53
N LYS A 47 25.66 -2.95 -15.92
CA LYS A 47 26.49 -3.95 -16.60
C LYS A 47 25.70 -4.46 -17.82
N ARG A 48 26.36 -4.52 -18.98
CA ARG A 48 25.76 -5.11 -20.19
C ARG A 48 25.48 -6.59 -19.90
N SER A 49 24.31 -7.08 -20.31
CA SER A 49 24.02 -8.51 -20.26
C SER A 49 25.06 -9.24 -21.12
N ILE A 50 25.85 -10.11 -20.49
CA ILE A 50 26.68 -11.04 -21.24
C ILE A 50 25.70 -12.08 -21.81
N HIS A 51 25.31 -11.93 -23.07
CA HIS A 51 24.56 -12.96 -23.77
C HIS A 51 25.50 -14.13 -24.03
N PHE A 52 25.62 -15.03 -23.06
CA PHE A 52 26.23 -16.34 -23.27
C PHE A 52 25.30 -17.16 -24.16
N GLY A 53 25.55 -17.13 -25.47
CA GLY A 53 24.92 -18.00 -26.46
C GLY A 53 23.76 -17.39 -27.24
N LYS A 54 23.46 -18.04 -28.38
CA LYS A 54 22.27 -17.77 -29.20
C LYS A 54 21.03 -17.92 -28.32
N LYS A 55 20.05 -17.01 -28.45
CA LYS A 55 18.77 -17.13 -27.74
C LYS A 55 18.20 -18.53 -28.01
N ARG A 56 18.05 -19.34 -26.96
CA ARG A 56 17.43 -20.67 -27.07
C ARG A 56 16.03 -20.48 -27.61
N GLU A 57 15.71 -21.15 -28.70
CA GLU A 57 14.36 -21.13 -29.26
C GLU A 57 13.39 -21.73 -28.23
N PRO A 58 12.16 -21.19 -28.10
CA PRO A 58 11.14 -21.80 -27.28
C PRO A 58 10.91 -23.28 -27.66
N PRO A 59 10.61 -24.17 -26.70
CA PRO A 59 10.20 -25.53 -27.00
C PRO A 59 9.05 -25.55 -28.00
N LYS A 60 9.13 -26.43 -29.00
CA LYS A 60 8.14 -26.55 -30.08
C LYS A 60 6.71 -26.75 -29.58
N ASN A 61 6.57 -27.34 -28.40
CA ASN A 61 5.28 -27.70 -27.82
C ASN A 61 4.89 -26.76 -26.66
N GLY A 62 5.55 -25.62 -26.51
CA GLY A 62 5.38 -24.75 -25.35
C GLY A 62 6.09 -25.29 -24.09
N TYR A 63 6.24 -24.44 -23.09
CA TYR A 63 6.95 -24.78 -21.85
C TYR A 63 6.09 -25.54 -20.84
N PHE A 64 4.77 -25.39 -20.94
CA PHE A 64 3.80 -26.02 -20.05
C PHE A 64 2.63 -26.49 -20.90
N GLN A 65 2.43 -27.81 -20.96
CA GLN A 65 1.31 -28.45 -21.63
C GLN A 65 0.50 -29.23 -20.59
N PRO A 66 -0.27 -28.53 -19.74
CA PRO A 66 -1.13 -29.21 -18.80
C PRO A 66 -2.31 -29.84 -19.58
N PRO A 67 -2.68 -31.09 -19.28
CA PRO A 67 -3.65 -31.86 -20.07
C PRO A 67 -5.10 -31.32 -19.96
N ASP A 68 -5.34 -30.28 -19.16
CA ASP A 68 -6.67 -29.81 -18.77
C ASP A 68 -7.04 -28.41 -19.31
N LEU A 69 -6.08 -27.65 -19.87
CA LEU A 69 -6.35 -26.29 -20.35
C LEU A 69 -7.31 -26.26 -21.55
N ASP A 70 -7.16 -27.19 -22.50
CA ASP A 70 -8.05 -27.26 -23.66
C ASP A 70 -9.49 -27.59 -23.25
N LEU A 71 -9.65 -28.44 -22.22
CA LEU A 71 -10.94 -28.75 -21.63
C LEU A 71 -11.52 -27.55 -20.89
N PHE A 72 -10.70 -26.83 -20.13
CA PHE A 72 -11.10 -25.61 -19.43
C PHE A 72 -11.60 -24.53 -20.40
N PHE A 73 -10.85 -24.24 -21.46
CA PHE A 73 -11.26 -23.24 -22.46
C PHE A 73 -12.50 -23.67 -23.23
N SER A 74 -12.65 -24.97 -23.52
CA SER A 74 -13.86 -25.51 -24.16
C SER A 74 -15.09 -25.38 -23.27
N ALA A 75 -14.97 -25.68 -21.98
CA ALA A 75 -16.05 -25.52 -21.01
C ALA A 75 -16.45 -24.05 -20.84
N VAL A 76 -15.47 -23.14 -20.78
CA VAL A 76 -15.70 -21.70 -20.70
C VAL A 76 -16.37 -21.19 -21.98
N ALA A 77 -15.93 -21.62 -23.17
CA ALA A 77 -16.52 -21.24 -24.45
C ALA A 77 -17.96 -21.74 -24.59
N ALA A 78 -18.24 -22.98 -24.17
CA ALA A 78 -19.58 -23.56 -24.17
C ALA A 78 -20.54 -22.88 -23.17
N SER A 79 -20.01 -22.35 -22.07
CA SER A 79 -20.77 -21.65 -21.04
C SER A 79 -21.16 -20.22 -21.44
N ARG A 80 -20.46 -19.60 -22.41
CA ARG A 80 -20.83 -18.28 -22.91
C ARG A 80 -22.09 -18.35 -23.77
N ARG A 81 -23.25 -18.19 -23.14
CA ARG A 81 -24.43 -17.64 -23.81
C ARG A 81 -24.04 -16.25 -24.28
N GLN A 82 -23.96 -16.03 -25.59
CA GLN A 82 -23.88 -14.69 -26.13
C GLN A 82 -25.20 -13.98 -25.81
N GLU A 83 -25.20 -13.17 -24.77
CA GLU A 83 -26.17 -12.09 -24.65
C GLU A 83 -25.74 -11.03 -25.66
N SER A 84 -26.19 -11.17 -26.92
CA SER A 84 -26.05 -10.09 -27.88
C SER A 84 -27.01 -8.98 -27.46
N CYS A 85 -26.50 -7.88 -26.91
CA CYS A 85 -27.28 -6.66 -26.81
C CYS A 85 -27.69 -6.21 -28.22
N VAL A 86 -29.00 -6.03 -28.39
CA VAL A 86 -29.61 -5.32 -29.52
C VAL A 86 -29.72 -3.84 -29.17
#